data_AF-A0A183EKZ4-F1
#
_entry.id   AF-A0A183EKZ4-F1
#
_cell.length_a   1.000
_cell.length_b   1.000
_cell.length_c   1.000
_cell.angle_alpha   90.00
_cell.angle_beta   90.00
_cell.angle_gamma   90.00
#
_symmetry.space_group_name_H-M   'P 1'
#
loop_
_entity.id
_entity.type
_entity.pdbx_description
1 polymer ?
#
loop_
_entity_poly.entity_id
_entity_poly.type
_entity_poly.pdbx_seq_one_letter_code
_entity_poly.pdbx_strand_id
1 'polypeptide(L)'
;MLDDVFFIVRKCVRRSLSSSSVDCVCAVLNNGAGYPGAGWTAEAYQTAQTAYNVIQHGKTVADAGPEKQKEIFITALNNVRASAECTKTLKKGLLSEVEKGKLENAVSQLDDLVRKFDSSANVGVDKLCAAAFRPKLKSSMELYLNVSHTPSDSEFADFEADDPFMENFIATLDRHLASFEPLLISVNYTIVSLINVDSVGEAEECFQQLQHHIRMLTSEEAMKVLVLRIDLPSDAIKNASF
;
A
#
# COMPACT_ATOMS: atom_id res chain seq x y z
N MET A 1 -11.46 -3.12 -20.60
CA MET A 1 -12.54 -2.32 -19.97
C MET A 1 -12.06 -0.94 -19.55
N LEU A 2 -11.06 -0.81 -18.65
CA LEU A 2 -10.56 0.50 -18.24
C LEU A 2 -10.01 1.32 -19.43
N ASP A 3 -9.20 0.67 -20.27
CA ASP A 3 -8.65 1.30 -21.47
C ASP A 3 -9.75 1.74 -22.45
N ASP A 4 -10.80 0.94 -22.62
CA ASP A 4 -11.94 1.26 -23.50
C ASP A 4 -12.67 2.51 -23.00
N VAL A 5 -12.90 2.62 -21.69
CA VAL A 5 -13.54 3.78 -21.07
C VAL A 5 -12.69 5.03 -21.28
N PHE A 6 -11.41 4.99 -20.95
CA PHE A 6 -10.52 6.15 -21.13
C PHE A 6 -10.29 6.49 -22.60
N PHE A 7 -10.34 5.51 -23.50
CA PHE A 7 -10.31 5.73 -24.94
C PHE A 7 -11.55 6.47 -25.45
N ILE A 8 -12.74 6.07 -24.99
CA ILE A 8 -14.00 6.74 -25.33
C ILE A 8 -13.99 8.18 -24.80
N VAL A 9 -13.62 8.38 -23.53
CA VAL A 9 -13.52 9.72 -22.92
C VAL A 9 -12.57 10.60 -23.73
N ARG A 10 -11.37 10.08 -24.07
CA ARG A 10 -10.39 10.81 -24.89
C ARG A 10 -10.96 11.20 -26.25
N LYS A 11 -11.68 10.29 -26.92
CA LYS A 11 -12.33 10.57 -28.21
C LYS A 11 -13.40 11.66 -28.09
N CYS A 12 -14.24 11.60 -27.05
CA CYS A 12 -15.28 12.61 -26.81
C CYS A 12 -14.67 13.99 -26.61
N VAL A 13 -13.62 14.10 -25.78
CA VAL A 13 -12.96 15.39 -25.56
C VAL A 13 -12.30 15.90 -26.84
N ARG A 14 -11.60 15.05 -27.59
CA ARG A 14 -10.98 15.46 -28.86
C ARG A 14 -12.00 15.96 -29.89
N ARG A 15 -13.18 15.34 -29.93
CA ARG A 15 -14.28 15.80 -30.80
C ARG A 15 -14.85 17.16 -30.34
N SER A 16 -14.95 17.40 -29.03
CA SER A 16 -15.37 18.72 -28.53
C SER A 16 -14.38 19.83 -28.88
N LEU A 17 -13.08 19.54 -28.93
CA LEU A 17 -12.06 20.51 -29.37
C LEU A 17 -12.29 20.98 -30.80
N SER A 18 -12.83 20.09 -31.66
CA SER A 18 -13.19 20.43 -33.05
C SER A 18 -14.37 21.42 -33.15
N SER A 19 -15.10 21.67 -32.06
CA SER A 19 -16.18 22.67 -32.02
C SER A 19 -15.68 24.11 -31.87
N SER A 20 -14.39 24.29 -31.52
CA SER A 20 -13.79 25.59 -31.17
C SER A 20 -14.51 26.35 -30.03
N SER A 21 -15.43 25.70 -29.31
CA SER A 21 -16.12 26.25 -28.15
C SER A 21 -15.47 25.74 -26.86
N VAL A 22 -14.86 26.66 -26.11
CA VAL A 22 -14.28 26.36 -24.80
C VAL A 22 -15.36 25.81 -23.84
N ASP A 23 -16.57 26.36 -23.90
CA ASP A 23 -17.70 25.91 -23.07
C ASP A 23 -18.10 24.47 -23.38
N CYS A 24 -18.12 24.08 -24.66
CA CYS A 24 -18.39 22.70 -25.07
C CYS A 24 -17.32 21.74 -24.52
N VAL A 25 -16.05 22.12 -24.59
CA VAL A 25 -14.94 21.31 -24.09
C VAL A 25 -15.00 21.21 -22.57
N CYS A 26 -15.25 22.31 -21.86
CA CYS A 26 -15.45 22.34 -20.41
C CYS A 26 -16.64 21.49 -20.00
N ALA A 27 -17.76 21.52 -20.72
CA ALA A 27 -18.92 20.69 -20.44
C ALA A 27 -18.62 19.20 -20.62
N VAL A 28 -17.92 18.82 -21.69
CA VAL A 28 -17.50 17.43 -21.93
C VAL A 28 -16.46 16.97 -20.92
N LEU A 29 -15.56 17.86 -20.46
CA LEU A 29 -14.60 17.55 -19.41
C LEU A 29 -15.23 17.43 -18.04
N ASN A 30 -16.16 18.30 -17.66
CA ASN A 30 -16.83 18.22 -16.37
C ASN A 30 -17.73 16.97 -16.32
N ASN A 31 -18.42 16.65 -17.42
CA ASN A 31 -19.17 15.40 -17.53
C ASN A 31 -18.24 14.19 -17.61
N GLY A 32 -17.13 14.29 -18.36
CA GLY A 32 -16.16 13.22 -18.57
C GLY A 32 -15.33 12.91 -17.33
N ALA A 33 -14.94 13.92 -16.54
CA ALA A 33 -14.37 13.79 -15.19
C ALA A 33 -15.42 13.29 -14.18
N GLY A 34 -16.70 13.58 -14.45
CA GLY A 34 -17.85 12.95 -13.83
C GLY A 34 -18.24 11.58 -14.43
N TYR A 35 -17.53 11.02 -15.41
CA TYR A 35 -17.89 9.77 -16.10
C TYR A 35 -16.95 8.58 -15.82
N PRO A 36 -15.86 8.71 -15.05
CA PRO A 36 -15.55 7.73 -14.02
C PRO A 36 -16.22 8.15 -12.70
N GLY A 37 -17.39 8.82 -12.77
CA GLY A 37 -17.97 9.69 -11.75
C GLY A 37 -18.05 9.14 -10.34
N ALA A 38 -18.60 9.97 -9.45
CA ALA A 38 -18.90 9.55 -8.08
C ALA A 38 -19.55 8.15 -8.00
N GLY A 39 -20.30 7.72 -9.02
CA GLY A 39 -20.77 6.33 -9.19
C GLY A 39 -19.68 5.28 -9.44
N TRP A 40 -18.77 5.44 -10.42
CA TRP A 40 -17.71 4.47 -10.68
C TRP A 40 -16.61 4.48 -9.60
N THR A 41 -16.26 5.67 -9.08
CA THR A 41 -15.39 5.76 -7.90
C THR A 41 -16.05 5.15 -6.68
N ALA A 42 -17.35 5.41 -6.43
CA ALA A 42 -18.06 4.75 -5.33
C ALA A 42 -18.26 3.26 -5.57
N GLU A 43 -18.44 2.77 -6.80
CA GLU A 43 -18.57 1.35 -7.11
C GLU A 43 -17.23 0.64 -6.96
N ALA A 44 -16.13 1.20 -7.47
CA ALA A 44 -14.79 0.67 -7.27
C ALA A 44 -14.39 0.71 -5.79
N TYR A 45 -14.75 1.79 -5.09
CA TYR A 45 -14.55 1.94 -3.66
C TYR A 45 -15.42 0.96 -2.86
N GLN A 46 -16.69 0.80 -3.20
CA GLN A 46 -17.62 -0.14 -2.58
C GLN A 46 -17.18 -1.57 -2.85
N THR A 47 -16.66 -1.86 -4.05
CA THR A 47 -16.09 -3.16 -4.41
C THR A 47 -14.86 -3.45 -3.56
N ALA A 48 -13.95 -2.48 -3.44
CA ALA A 48 -12.78 -2.60 -2.56
C ALA A 48 -13.18 -2.76 -1.08
N GLN A 49 -14.17 -2.00 -0.60
CA GLN A 49 -14.67 -2.10 0.77
C GLN A 49 -15.39 -3.42 1.05
N THR A 50 -16.28 -3.85 0.15
CA THR A 50 -17.04 -5.10 0.28
C THR A 50 -16.10 -6.30 0.26
N ALA A 51 -15.18 -6.36 -0.71
CA ALA A 51 -14.24 -7.47 -0.78
C ALA A 51 -13.31 -7.48 0.43
N TYR A 52 -12.87 -6.32 0.94
CA TYR A 52 -12.13 -6.24 2.20
C TYR A 52 -12.92 -6.75 3.41
N ASN A 53 -14.18 -6.32 3.56
CA ASN A 53 -15.02 -6.73 4.68
C ASN A 53 -15.21 -8.25 4.71
N VAL A 54 -15.31 -8.88 3.55
CA VAL A 54 -15.41 -10.34 3.43
C VAL A 54 -14.09 -11.03 3.79
N ILE A 55 -12.94 -10.51 3.35
CA ILE A 55 -11.62 -11.07 3.71
C ILE A 55 -11.37 -11.01 5.22
N GLN A 56 -11.73 -9.90 5.89
CA GLN A 56 -11.49 -9.71 7.33
C GLN A 56 -12.46 -10.48 8.23
N HIS A 57 -13.76 -10.48 7.90
CA HIS A 57 -14.78 -10.95 8.83
C HIS A 57 -15.29 -12.36 8.51
N GLY A 58 -14.84 -12.97 7.42
CA GLY A 58 -15.31 -14.29 6.96
C GLY A 58 -16.82 -14.35 6.73
N LYS A 59 -17.53 -13.21 6.75
CA LYS A 59 -18.98 -13.15 6.60
C LYS A 59 -19.31 -13.43 5.14
N THR A 60 -19.86 -14.61 4.91
CA THR A 60 -20.47 -15.05 3.65
C THR A 60 -21.65 -14.15 3.30
N VAL A 61 -21.41 -13.04 2.60
CA VAL A 61 -22.49 -12.24 1.98
C VAL A 61 -22.51 -12.43 0.46
N ALA A 62 -21.55 -13.17 -0.11
CA ALA A 62 -21.49 -13.45 -1.53
C ALA A 62 -21.33 -14.95 -1.80
N ASP A 63 -22.01 -15.42 -2.85
CA ASP A 63 -21.97 -16.78 -3.42
C ASP A 63 -20.56 -17.20 -3.92
N ALA A 64 -19.59 -16.29 -3.87
CA ALA A 64 -18.21 -16.47 -4.29
C ALA A 64 -17.29 -16.59 -3.06
N GLY A 65 -16.54 -17.69 -2.98
CA GLY A 65 -15.58 -17.96 -1.89
C GLY A 65 -14.44 -16.92 -1.75
N PRO A 66 -13.65 -16.99 -0.67
CA PRO A 66 -12.68 -15.97 -0.28
C PRO A 66 -11.62 -15.66 -1.35
N GLU A 67 -11.16 -16.65 -2.12
CA GLU A 67 -10.15 -16.42 -3.16
C GLU A 67 -10.69 -15.58 -4.32
N LYS A 68 -11.94 -15.80 -4.71
CA LYS A 68 -12.59 -15.00 -5.76
C LYS A 68 -12.83 -13.56 -5.30
N GLN A 69 -13.07 -13.34 -4.01
CA GLN A 69 -13.20 -11.99 -3.45
C GLN A 69 -11.85 -11.26 -3.40
N LYS A 70 -10.78 -11.97 -3.06
CA LYS A 70 -9.41 -11.45 -3.15
C LYS A 70 -9.07 -11.03 -4.58
N GLU A 71 -9.40 -11.86 -5.58
CA GLU A 71 -9.21 -11.53 -7.00
C GLU A 71 -9.97 -10.26 -7.41
N ILE A 72 -11.25 -10.16 -7.03
CA ILE A 72 -12.08 -8.96 -7.28
C ILE A 72 -11.48 -7.72 -6.63
N PHE A 73 -11.03 -7.83 -5.37
CA PHE A 73 -10.39 -6.74 -4.64
C PHE A 73 -9.13 -6.23 -5.35
N ILE A 74 -8.21 -7.15 -5.68
CA ILE A 74 -6.95 -6.81 -6.32
C ILE A 74 -7.19 -6.18 -7.69
N THR A 75 -8.13 -6.72 -8.46
CA THR A 75 -8.53 -6.17 -9.76
C THR A 75 -9.06 -4.74 -9.62
N ALA A 76 -9.96 -4.50 -8.66
CA ALA A 76 -10.49 -3.17 -8.38
C ALA A 76 -9.38 -2.19 -7.94
N LEU A 77 -8.49 -2.62 -7.05
CA LEU A 77 -7.36 -1.83 -6.57
C LEU A 77 -6.43 -1.39 -7.71
N ASN A 78 -6.10 -2.31 -8.62
CA ASN A 78 -5.30 -2.00 -9.80
C ASN A 78 -6.01 -1.03 -10.74
N ASN A 79 -7.32 -1.22 -10.97
CA ASN A 79 -8.09 -0.34 -11.84
C ASN A 79 -8.16 1.09 -11.28
N VAL A 80 -8.35 1.26 -9.96
CA VAL A 80 -8.37 2.57 -9.31
C VAL A 80 -7.01 3.28 -9.50
N ARG A 81 -5.90 2.58 -9.26
CA ARG A 81 -4.56 3.18 -9.45
C ARG A 81 -4.27 3.49 -10.92
N ALA A 82 -4.58 2.57 -11.84
CA ALA A 82 -4.39 2.78 -13.27
C ALA A 82 -5.23 3.96 -13.80
N SER A 83 -6.38 4.25 -13.18
CA SER A 83 -7.22 5.41 -13.53
C SER A 83 -6.56 6.74 -13.22
N ALA A 84 -5.74 6.82 -12.17
CA ALA A 84 -4.95 8.02 -11.88
C ALA A 84 -4.01 8.31 -13.06
N GLU A 85 -3.27 7.32 -13.54
CA GLU A 85 -2.34 7.45 -14.67
C GLU A 85 -3.05 7.74 -16.00
N CYS A 86 -4.18 7.10 -16.26
CA CYS A 86 -4.99 7.39 -17.43
C CYS A 86 -5.52 8.84 -17.42
N THR A 87 -5.93 9.34 -16.25
CA THR A 87 -6.39 10.72 -16.07
C THR A 87 -5.26 11.73 -16.25
N LYS A 88 -4.06 11.46 -15.70
CA LYS A 88 -2.85 12.27 -15.93
C LYS A 88 -2.50 12.34 -17.42
N THR A 89 -2.57 11.20 -18.11
CA THR A 89 -2.31 11.11 -19.56
C THR A 89 -3.32 11.90 -20.37
N LEU A 90 -4.62 11.80 -20.02
CA LEU A 90 -5.69 12.58 -20.63
C LEU A 90 -5.41 14.09 -20.45
N LYS A 91 -5.15 14.54 -19.22
CA LYS A 91 -4.81 15.94 -18.93
C LYS A 91 -3.64 16.44 -19.78
N LYS A 92 -2.54 15.68 -19.86
CA LYS A 92 -1.35 16.06 -20.63
C LYS A 92 -1.67 16.22 -22.13
N GLY A 93 -2.46 15.30 -22.70
CA GLY A 93 -2.91 15.40 -24.09
C GLY A 93 -3.71 16.67 -24.35
N LEU A 94 -4.61 17.02 -23.43
CA LEU A 94 -5.45 18.22 -23.58
C LEU A 94 -4.66 19.53 -23.51
N LEU A 95 -3.70 19.62 -22.59
CA LEU A 95 -2.83 20.80 -22.50
C LEU A 95 -1.95 21.00 -23.73
N SER A 96 -1.74 19.96 -24.55
CA SER A 96 -1.00 20.07 -25.81
C SER A 96 -1.85 20.52 -27.00
N GLU A 97 -3.17 20.33 -26.94
CA GLU A 97 -4.09 20.65 -28.04
C GLU A 97 -4.82 22.01 -27.85
N VAL A 98 -4.63 22.68 -26.71
CA VAL A 98 -5.36 23.89 -26.31
C VAL A 98 -4.39 25.02 -25.93
N GLU A 99 -4.71 26.25 -26.31
CA GLU A 99 -4.02 27.45 -25.82
C GLU A 99 -4.00 27.51 -24.28
N LYS A 100 -2.82 27.78 -23.73
CA LYS A 100 -2.59 27.89 -22.29
C LYS A 100 -3.56 28.90 -21.65
N GLY A 101 -4.19 28.51 -20.54
CA GLY A 101 -5.11 29.37 -19.79
C GLY A 101 -6.59 29.16 -20.10
N LYS A 102 -6.98 28.62 -21.26
CA LYS A 102 -8.40 28.54 -21.66
C LYS A 102 -9.22 27.52 -20.87
N LEU A 103 -8.59 26.48 -20.34
CA LEU A 103 -9.26 25.35 -19.69
C LEU A 103 -8.75 25.06 -18.27
N GLU A 104 -8.15 26.04 -17.60
CA GLU A 104 -7.53 25.86 -16.27
C GLU A 104 -8.48 25.24 -15.25
N ASN A 105 -9.73 25.71 -15.17
CA ASN A 105 -10.70 25.18 -14.21
C ASN A 105 -11.07 23.72 -14.50
N ALA A 106 -11.34 23.36 -15.76
CA ALA A 106 -11.67 21.99 -16.14
C ALA A 106 -10.47 21.04 -15.98
N VAL A 107 -9.27 21.52 -16.28
CA VAL A 107 -8.03 20.78 -16.09
C VAL A 107 -7.72 20.56 -14.59
N SER A 108 -7.99 21.54 -13.74
CA SER A 108 -7.83 21.43 -12.28
C SER A 108 -8.73 20.34 -11.68
N GLN A 109 -9.95 20.17 -12.20
CA GLN A 109 -10.83 19.08 -11.76
C GLN A 109 -10.27 17.69 -12.08
N LEU A 110 -9.46 17.54 -13.13
CA LEU A 110 -8.75 16.29 -13.40
C LEU A 110 -7.66 16.01 -12.35
N ASP A 111 -7.01 17.04 -11.82
CA ASP A 111 -6.06 16.88 -10.71
C ASP A 111 -6.77 16.44 -9.42
N ASP A 112 -7.93 17.01 -9.13
CA ASP A 112 -8.77 16.58 -8.01
C ASP A 112 -9.17 15.10 -8.13
N LEU A 113 -9.53 14.68 -9.35
CA LEU A 113 -9.89 13.29 -9.63
C LEU A 113 -8.69 12.34 -9.47
N VAL A 114 -7.52 12.73 -9.97
CA VAL A 114 -6.27 11.98 -9.75
C VAL A 114 -5.99 11.80 -8.25
N ARG A 115 -6.07 12.88 -7.47
CA ARG A 115 -5.86 12.83 -6.02
C ARG A 115 -6.81 11.88 -5.31
N LYS A 116 -8.09 11.85 -5.74
CA LYS A 116 -9.09 10.91 -5.21
C LYS A 116 -8.76 9.45 -5.54
N PHE A 117 -8.32 9.17 -6.76
CA PHE A 117 -7.88 7.83 -7.14
C PHE A 117 -6.66 7.38 -6.34
N ASP A 118 -5.66 8.24 -6.22
CA ASP A 118 -4.44 7.92 -5.47
C ASP A 118 -4.73 7.68 -3.98
N SER A 119 -5.51 8.54 -3.35
CA SER A 119 -5.94 8.38 -1.95
C SER A 119 -6.73 7.07 -1.75
N SER A 120 -7.66 6.75 -2.66
CA SER A 120 -8.47 5.54 -2.56
C SER A 120 -7.64 4.28 -2.76
N ALA A 121 -6.70 4.30 -3.71
CA ALA A 121 -5.80 3.18 -3.92
C ALA A 121 -4.84 2.97 -2.74
N ASN A 122 -4.36 4.05 -2.09
CA ASN A 122 -3.56 3.94 -0.87
C ASN A 122 -4.34 3.25 0.25
N VAL A 123 -5.58 3.67 0.51
CA VAL A 123 -6.46 3.02 1.49
C VAL A 123 -6.70 1.55 1.15
N GLY A 124 -6.80 1.21 -0.14
CA GLY A 124 -6.92 -0.17 -0.60
C GLY A 124 -5.64 -0.99 -0.34
N VAL A 125 -4.46 -0.42 -0.57
CA VAL A 125 -3.18 -1.08 -0.24
C VAL A 125 -3.06 -1.31 1.27
N ASP A 126 -3.37 -0.33 2.11
CA ASP A 126 -3.32 -0.49 3.57
C ASP A 126 -4.21 -1.63 4.06
N LYS A 127 -5.42 -1.72 3.48
CA LYS A 127 -6.38 -2.78 3.74
C LYS A 127 -5.87 -4.15 3.27
N LEU A 128 -5.27 -4.22 2.09
CA LEU A 128 -4.62 -5.45 1.61
C LEU A 128 -3.55 -5.91 2.59
N CYS A 129 -2.72 -4.98 3.07
CA CYS A 129 -1.65 -5.28 4.01
C CYS A 129 -2.17 -5.74 5.37
N ALA A 130 -3.18 -5.07 5.91
CA ALA A 130 -3.83 -5.50 7.14
C ALA A 130 -4.44 -6.92 7.04
N ALA A 131 -4.94 -7.31 5.87
CA ALA A 131 -5.64 -8.57 5.67
C ALA A 131 -4.75 -9.74 5.26
N ALA A 132 -3.79 -9.51 4.36
CA ALA A 132 -3.02 -10.57 3.72
C ALA A 132 -1.57 -10.64 4.22
N PHE A 133 -1.00 -9.53 4.68
CA PHE A 133 0.42 -9.45 5.03
C PHE A 133 0.65 -9.46 6.54
N ARG A 134 -0.02 -8.60 7.30
CA ARG A 134 0.14 -8.52 8.77
C ARG A 134 -0.10 -9.86 9.49
N PRO A 135 -1.16 -10.65 9.18
CA PRO A 135 -1.35 -11.94 9.84
C PRO A 135 -0.24 -12.94 9.50
N LYS A 136 0.23 -12.94 8.24
CA LYS A 136 1.30 -13.84 7.81
C LYS A 136 2.63 -13.48 8.47
N LEU A 137 2.95 -12.19 8.52
CA LEU A 137 4.12 -11.65 9.23
C LEU A 137 4.08 -12.07 10.70
N LYS A 138 2.96 -11.82 11.39
CA LYS A 138 2.76 -12.22 12.79
C LYS A 138 2.99 -13.72 13.01
N SER A 139 2.31 -14.57 12.24
CA SER A 139 2.46 -16.03 12.36
C SER A 139 3.89 -16.52 12.08
N SER A 140 4.62 -15.82 11.21
CA SER A 140 6.01 -16.17 10.89
C SER A 140 6.96 -15.70 11.99
N MET A 141 6.72 -14.52 12.57
CA MET A 141 7.47 -14.00 13.73
C MET A 141 7.24 -14.85 14.98
N GLU A 142 6.04 -15.38 15.19
CA GLU A 142 5.73 -16.26 16.34
C GLU A 142 6.58 -17.54 16.35
N LEU A 143 7.12 -17.97 15.20
CA LEU A 143 8.04 -19.11 15.14
C LEU A 143 9.39 -18.81 15.83
N TYR A 144 9.79 -17.53 15.92
CA TYR A 144 11.01 -17.12 16.62
C TYR A 144 10.97 -17.52 18.10
N LEU A 145 9.77 -17.53 18.71
CA LEU A 145 9.57 -17.92 20.11
C LEU A 145 9.94 -19.39 20.39
N ASN A 146 10.07 -20.22 19.34
CA ASN A 146 10.49 -21.61 19.47
C ASN A 146 12.01 -21.79 19.38
N VAL A 147 12.76 -20.73 19.07
CA VAL A 147 14.23 -20.74 19.04
C VAL A 147 14.77 -20.51 20.44
N SER A 148 15.84 -21.23 20.81
CA SER A 148 16.52 -20.98 22.09
C SER A 148 17.13 -19.57 22.10
N HIS A 149 16.72 -18.75 23.07
CA HIS A 149 17.27 -17.40 23.27
C HIS A 149 18.36 -17.35 24.34
N THR A 150 18.72 -18.50 24.90
CA THR A 150 19.80 -18.68 25.87
C THR A 150 20.61 -19.93 25.49
N PRO A 151 21.21 -19.94 24.28
CA PRO A 151 21.93 -21.11 23.79
C PRO A 151 23.19 -21.36 24.62
N SER A 152 23.52 -22.63 24.79
CA SER A 152 24.86 -23.06 25.23
C SER A 152 25.91 -22.78 24.14
N ASP A 153 27.20 -22.78 24.49
CA ASP A 153 28.30 -22.57 23.52
C ASP A 153 28.24 -23.55 22.34
N SER A 154 27.82 -24.80 22.58
CA SER A 154 27.63 -25.79 21.51
C SER A 154 26.45 -25.46 20.60
N GLU A 155 25.30 -25.08 21.16
CA GLU A 155 24.12 -24.68 20.36
C GLU A 155 24.39 -23.38 19.61
N PHE A 156 25.19 -22.48 20.17
CA PHE A 156 25.61 -21.25 19.50
C PHE A 156 26.49 -21.54 18.27
N ALA A 157 27.45 -22.48 18.41
CA ALA A 157 28.25 -22.94 17.27
C ALA A 157 27.39 -23.60 16.18
N ASP A 158 26.34 -24.34 16.58
CA ASP A 158 25.37 -24.90 15.64
C ASP A 158 24.56 -23.80 14.93
N PHE A 159 24.12 -22.75 15.64
CA PHE A 159 23.41 -21.60 15.06
C PHE A 159 24.27 -20.73 14.13
N GLU A 160 25.58 -20.63 14.39
CA GLU A 160 26.50 -19.95 13.46
C GLU A 160 26.69 -20.73 12.16
N ALA A 161 26.60 -22.06 12.21
CA ALA A 161 26.71 -22.92 11.04
C ALA A 161 25.40 -23.02 10.25
N ASP A 162 24.25 -23.00 10.93
CA ASP A 162 22.92 -23.08 10.36
C ASP A 162 21.96 -22.12 11.07
N ASP A 163 21.45 -21.11 10.35
CA ASP A 163 20.57 -20.10 10.94
C ASP A 163 19.22 -20.73 11.35
N PRO A 164 18.81 -20.64 12.63
CA PRO A 164 17.65 -21.35 13.12
C PRO A 164 16.30 -20.70 12.74
N PHE A 165 16.30 -19.51 12.11
CA PHE A 165 15.06 -18.74 11.92
C PHE A 165 15.08 -17.73 10.77
N MET A 166 16.02 -16.79 10.79
CA MET A 166 16.06 -15.62 9.91
C MET A 166 16.02 -16.00 8.42
N GLU A 167 16.76 -17.02 7.98
CA GLU A 167 16.80 -17.43 6.58
C GLU A 167 15.43 -17.94 6.12
N ASN A 168 14.81 -18.84 6.88
CA ASN A 168 13.48 -19.36 6.58
C ASN A 168 12.38 -18.29 6.71
N PHE A 169 12.54 -17.36 7.66
CA PHE A 169 11.65 -16.22 7.84
C PHE A 169 11.67 -15.32 6.60
N ILE A 170 12.86 -14.90 6.14
CA ILE A 170 13.04 -14.10 4.93
C ILE A 170 12.48 -14.84 3.71
N ALA A 171 12.87 -16.10 3.50
CA ALA A 171 12.39 -16.90 2.36
C ALA A 171 10.85 -17.05 2.36
N THR A 172 10.23 -17.17 3.53
CA THR A 172 8.77 -17.24 3.67
C THR A 172 8.10 -15.93 3.29
N LEU A 173 8.66 -14.80 3.71
CA LEU A 173 8.13 -13.47 3.37
C LEU A 173 8.33 -13.17 1.89
N ASP A 174 9.49 -13.46 1.32
CA ASP A 174 9.80 -13.26 -0.09
C ASP A 174 8.84 -14.05 -0.99
N ARG A 175 8.65 -15.34 -0.69
CA ARG A 175 7.69 -16.18 -1.42
C ARG A 175 6.26 -15.65 -1.29
N HIS A 176 5.89 -15.13 -0.12
CA HIS A 176 4.56 -14.56 0.10
C HIS A 176 4.37 -13.27 -0.70
N LEU A 177 5.34 -12.36 -0.69
CA LEU A 177 5.35 -11.13 -1.47
C LEU A 177 5.33 -11.42 -2.98
N ALA A 178 6.18 -12.33 -3.46
CA ALA A 178 6.27 -12.73 -4.87
C ALA A 178 4.92 -13.24 -5.41
N SER A 179 4.08 -13.86 -4.58
CA SER A 179 2.74 -14.30 -5.01
C SER A 179 1.80 -13.17 -5.43
N PHE A 180 2.07 -11.92 -5.01
CA PHE A 180 1.29 -10.74 -5.37
C PHE A 180 1.90 -9.94 -6.53
N GLU A 181 3.15 -10.18 -6.91
CA GLU A 181 3.82 -9.50 -8.01
C GLU A 181 3.05 -9.59 -9.35
N PRO A 182 2.60 -10.77 -9.82
CA PRO A 182 1.84 -10.84 -11.06
C PRO A 182 0.42 -10.28 -10.94
N LEU A 183 -0.06 -10.07 -9.71
CA LEU A 183 -1.43 -9.66 -9.44
C LEU A 183 -1.59 -8.16 -9.26
N LEU A 184 -0.53 -7.45 -8.84
CA LEU A 184 -0.55 -6.02 -8.58
C LEU A 184 0.15 -5.25 -9.69
N ILE A 185 -0.35 -4.07 -10.02
CA ILE A 185 0.42 -3.16 -10.86
C ILE A 185 1.64 -2.64 -10.09
N SER A 186 2.72 -2.33 -10.82
CA SER A 186 4.03 -1.96 -10.26
C SER A 186 3.96 -0.99 -9.08
N VAL A 187 3.21 0.11 -9.18
CA VAL A 187 3.09 1.09 -8.08
C VAL A 187 2.48 0.48 -6.81
N ASN A 188 1.41 -0.31 -6.94
CA ASN A 188 0.79 -0.95 -5.78
C ASN A 188 1.70 -2.05 -5.22
N TYR A 189 2.36 -2.82 -6.09
CA TYR A 189 3.32 -3.84 -5.67
C TYR A 189 4.49 -3.22 -4.91
N THR A 190 5.05 -2.11 -5.41
CA THR A 190 6.12 -1.38 -4.72
C THR A 190 5.68 -0.95 -3.32
N ILE A 191 4.50 -0.35 -3.16
CA ILE A 191 4.01 0.07 -1.84
C ILE A 191 3.86 -1.15 -0.91
N VAL A 192 3.31 -2.27 -1.39
CA VAL A 192 3.18 -3.51 -0.60
C VAL A 192 4.55 -4.11 -0.25
N SER A 193 5.50 -4.12 -1.17
CA SER A 193 6.87 -4.60 -0.93
C SER A 193 7.61 -3.71 0.06
N LEU A 194 7.31 -2.42 0.04
CA LEU A 194 7.80 -1.47 1.02
C LEU A 194 7.13 -1.67 2.37
N ILE A 195 5.95 -2.30 2.49
CA ILE A 195 5.37 -2.62 3.81
C ILE A 195 6.15 -3.73 4.55
N ASN A 196 7.09 -4.43 3.89
CA ASN A 196 8.11 -5.23 4.59
C ASN A 196 9.17 -4.35 5.29
N VAL A 197 9.18 -3.05 5.00
CA VAL A 197 10.05 -2.06 5.58
C VAL A 197 9.18 -0.87 5.93
N ASP A 198 8.59 -0.81 7.12
CA ASP A 198 7.77 0.35 7.50
C ASP A 198 8.54 1.70 7.41
N SER A 199 9.85 1.74 7.11
CA SER A 199 10.42 2.47 5.94
C SER A 199 11.95 2.50 6.00
N VAL A 200 12.63 2.27 4.87
CA VAL A 200 14.07 2.64 4.76
C VAL A 200 14.22 4.16 4.92
N GLY A 201 13.20 4.95 4.55
CA GLY A 201 13.18 6.41 4.66
C GLY A 201 13.04 6.94 6.09
N GLU A 202 12.14 6.40 6.93
CA GLU A 202 12.11 6.73 8.37
C GLU A 202 13.22 6.00 9.13
N ALA A 203 13.71 4.85 8.63
CA ALA A 203 14.93 4.25 9.15
C ALA A 203 16.17 5.09 8.82
N GLU A 204 16.27 5.71 7.64
CA GLU A 204 17.33 6.65 7.25
C GLU A 204 17.15 8.01 7.94
N GLU A 205 15.93 8.53 8.09
CA GLU A 205 15.67 9.74 8.89
C GLU A 205 15.94 9.48 10.38
N CYS A 206 15.57 8.31 10.93
CA CYS A 206 16.02 7.88 12.26
C CYS A 206 17.53 7.76 12.30
N PHE A 207 18.17 7.12 11.32
CA PHE A 207 19.62 6.89 11.28
C PHE A 207 20.44 8.18 11.12
N GLN A 208 19.91 9.16 10.37
CA GLN A 208 20.50 10.49 10.25
C GLN A 208 20.23 11.35 11.49
N GLN A 209 19.09 11.20 12.15
CA GLN A 209 18.83 11.79 13.47
C GLN A 209 19.67 11.11 14.60
N LEU A 210 20.09 9.86 14.41
CA LEU A 210 20.90 9.05 15.34
C LEU A 210 22.38 9.44 15.40
N GLN A 211 22.87 10.35 14.55
CA GLN A 211 24.25 10.88 14.72
C GLN A 211 24.40 11.78 15.96
N HIS A 212 23.30 12.18 16.59
CA HIS A 212 23.29 12.85 17.88
C HIS A 212 22.50 12.05 18.92
N HIS A 213 23.20 11.12 19.58
CA HIS A 213 22.82 10.36 20.77
C HIS A 213 21.79 9.23 20.61
N ILE A 214 22.32 8.04 20.92
CA ILE A 214 21.66 6.78 21.24
C ILE A 214 20.52 7.01 22.25
N ARG A 215 19.26 6.87 21.79
CA ARG A 215 18.14 6.22 22.51
C ARG A 215 16.86 6.23 21.65
N MET A 216 16.58 5.07 21.05
CA MET A 216 15.30 4.78 20.37
C MET A 216 14.22 4.28 21.35
N LEU A 217 14.58 3.99 22.61
CA LEU A 217 13.69 3.45 23.63
C LEU A 217 13.55 4.47 24.76
N THR A 218 12.32 4.75 25.17
CA THR A 218 12.03 5.44 26.43
C THR A 218 12.63 4.66 27.61
N SER A 219 12.84 5.31 28.76
CA SER A 219 13.32 4.60 29.98
C SER A 219 12.42 3.42 30.34
N GLU A 220 11.12 3.52 30.10
CA GLU A 220 10.16 2.42 30.35
C GLU A 220 10.36 1.25 29.38
N GLU A 221 10.56 1.53 28.09
CA GLU A 221 10.83 0.50 27.07
C GLU A 221 12.20 -0.16 27.27
N ALA A 222 13.22 0.61 27.65
CA ALA A 222 14.53 0.08 28.01
C ALA A 222 14.43 -0.88 29.20
N MET A 223 13.67 -0.53 30.24
CA MET A 223 13.42 -1.44 31.37
C MET A 223 12.67 -2.71 30.92
N LYS A 224 11.67 -2.60 30.04
CA LYS A 224 10.95 -3.77 29.50
C LYS A 224 11.87 -4.73 28.74
N VAL A 225 12.84 -4.20 27.97
CA VAL A 225 13.84 -5.01 27.27
C VAL A 225 14.81 -5.67 28.25
N LEU A 226 15.28 -4.94 29.27
CA LEU A 226 16.24 -5.48 30.25
C LEU A 226 15.66 -6.60 31.11
N VAL A 227 14.36 -6.57 31.40
CA VAL A 227 13.68 -7.66 32.11
C VAL A 227 13.69 -8.98 31.32
N LEU A 228 13.92 -8.94 30.00
CA LEU A 228 14.03 -10.15 29.18
C LEU A 228 15.40 -10.85 29.32
N ARG A 229 16.41 -10.21 29.94
CA ARG A 229 17.75 -10.78 30.15
C ARG A 229 17.78 -11.62 31.44
N ILE A 230 18.03 -12.91 31.29
CA ILE A 230 18.06 -13.86 32.41
C ILE A 230 19.28 -13.70 33.34
N ASP A 231 20.33 -13.05 32.86
CA ASP A 231 21.59 -12.82 33.56
C ASP A 231 21.61 -11.51 34.36
N LEU A 232 20.59 -10.65 34.19
CA LEU A 232 20.48 -9.38 34.90
C LEU A 232 19.57 -9.53 36.13
N PRO A 233 20.07 -9.28 37.35
CA PRO A 233 19.24 -9.33 38.54
C PRO A 233 18.25 -8.16 38.58
N SER A 234 17.01 -8.44 39.01
CA SER A 234 15.92 -7.47 39.06
C SER A 234 16.25 -6.18 39.82
N ASP A 235 17.09 -6.26 40.84
CA ASP A 235 17.51 -5.10 41.64
C ASP A 235 18.50 -4.20 40.87
N ALA A 236 19.32 -4.75 39.99
CA ALA A 236 20.18 -3.96 39.12
C ALA A 236 19.34 -3.22 38.06
N ILE A 237 18.27 -3.84 37.56
CA ILE A 237 17.36 -3.23 36.58
C ILE A 237 16.55 -2.08 37.21
N LYS A 238 16.03 -2.27 38.43
CA LYS A 238 15.27 -1.23 39.16
C LYS A 238 16.10 0.01 39.51
N ASN A 239 17.40 -0.19 39.73
CA ASN A 239 18.34 0.87 40.10
C ASN A 239 19.07 1.47 38.89
N ALA A 240 18.81 0.99 37.67
CA ALA A 240 19.45 1.51 36.48
C ALA A 240 18.87 2.89 36.13
N SER A 241 19.73 3.92 36.11
CA SER A 241 19.35 5.24 35.61
C SER A 241 19.55 5.28 34.10
N PHE A 242 18.45 5.32 33.35
CA PHE A 242 18.48 5.62 31.92
C PHE A 242 18.35 7.13 31.74
#